data_AF-A0A8B7E7K3-F1
#
_entry.id   AF-A0A8B7E7K3-F1
#
_cell.length_a   1.000
_cell.length_b   1.000
_cell.length_c   1.000
_cell.angle_alpha   90.00
_cell.angle_beta   90.00
_cell.angle_gamma   90.00
#
_symmetry.space_group_name_H-M   'P 1'
#
loop_
_entity.id
_entity.type
_entity.pdbx_description
1 polymer ?
#
loop_
_entity_poly.entity_id
_entity_poly.type
_entity_poly.pdbx_seq_one_letter_code
_entity_poly.pdbx_strand_id
1 'polypeptide(L)'
;MSGVHTGVQTKIKEFNPKAIFLPCANHSLSLCSVHAFGSVSVCVIFFGTLESVCTFFSCSTHRWEVLKETVGVTVKRLNNTRQSAHYNAVKPIFKHFEKLVKALEKLCDAFENLDMRGAVEVLMTNISNFNLLCFLHLWYHILLEVNHVHKYLQIEGITLEKCVVKLKNLKTFLVKSQEVLVHNAVEYATQTCAEMGIDIESRKCKRLKKMMPGEIAKDTGLTP
;
A
#
# COMPACT_ATOMS: atom_id res chain seq x y z
N MET A 1 2.04 -13.79 17.09
CA MET A 1 2.16 -14.87 18.11
C MET A 1 3.59 -14.96 18.60
N SER A 2 3.83 -14.45 19.81
CA SER A 2 5.02 -14.59 20.67
C SER A 2 4.83 -13.57 21.82
N GLY A 3 3.71 -13.70 22.53
CA GLY A 3 3.33 -12.75 23.59
C GLY A 3 3.79 -13.28 24.94
N VAL A 4 4.52 -12.47 25.70
CA VAL A 4 5.10 -12.89 26.99
C VAL A 4 4.04 -13.36 27.99
N HIS A 5 2.90 -12.66 28.06
CA HIS A 5 1.90 -12.90 29.11
C HIS A 5 0.70 -13.75 28.66
N THR A 6 0.31 -13.71 27.39
CA THR A 6 -0.90 -14.41 26.88
C THR A 6 -0.70 -15.05 25.50
N GLY A 7 0.54 -15.10 25.02
CA GLY A 7 0.85 -15.66 23.71
C GLY A 7 0.68 -17.17 23.66
N VAL A 8 0.33 -17.68 22.48
CA VAL A 8 0.25 -19.12 22.19
C VAL A 8 1.53 -19.86 22.60
N GLN A 9 2.69 -19.24 22.41
CA GLN A 9 3.98 -19.78 22.86
C GLN A 9 4.02 -20.03 24.38
N THR A 10 3.59 -19.06 25.20
CA THR A 10 3.59 -19.16 26.66
C THR A 10 2.67 -20.29 27.11
N LYS A 11 1.44 -20.35 26.57
CA LYS A 11 0.48 -21.42 26.86
C LYS A 11 1.04 -22.81 26.50
N ILE A 12 1.68 -22.97 25.34
CA ILE A 12 2.29 -24.26 24.95
C ILE A 12 3.39 -24.67 25.94
N LYS A 13 4.21 -23.71 26.39
CA LYS A 13 5.30 -23.95 27.34
C LYS A 13 4.82 -24.26 28.76
N GLU A 14 3.67 -23.73 29.18
CA GLU A 14 3.03 -24.09 30.46
C GLU A 14 2.66 -25.58 30.49
N PHE A 15 2.13 -26.12 29.38
CA PHE A 15 1.83 -27.54 29.26
C PHE A 15 3.08 -28.41 29.07
N ASN A 16 4.05 -27.95 28.29
CA ASN A 16 5.30 -28.67 28.06
C ASN A 16 6.50 -27.71 28.04
N PRO A 17 7.24 -27.59 29.15
CA PRO A 17 8.42 -26.73 29.22
C PRO A 17 9.54 -27.08 28.24
N LYS A 18 9.58 -28.33 27.75
CA LYS A 18 10.58 -28.81 26.79
C LYS A 18 10.20 -28.52 25.33
N ALA A 19 9.01 -27.98 25.07
CA ALA A 19 8.57 -27.67 23.71
C ALA A 19 9.46 -26.58 23.07
N ILE A 20 9.96 -26.88 21.87
CA ILE A 20 10.70 -25.93 21.05
C ILE A 20 9.70 -25.12 20.24
N PHE A 21 9.77 -23.80 20.38
CA PHE A 21 8.96 -22.87 19.60
C PHE A 21 9.81 -22.25 18.50
N LEU A 22 9.34 -22.35 17.25
CA LEU A 22 9.96 -21.71 16.10
C LEU A 22 9.00 -20.64 15.55
N PRO A 23 9.44 -19.38 15.41
CA PRO A 23 8.61 -18.35 14.80
C PRO A 23 8.37 -18.67 13.32
N CYS A 24 7.15 -18.43 12.85
CA CYS A 24 6.81 -18.62 11.45
C CYS A 24 7.53 -17.55 10.59
N ALA A 25 8.52 -17.98 9.79
CA ALA A 25 9.28 -17.09 8.90
C ALA A 25 8.37 -16.25 7.99
N ASN A 26 7.29 -16.86 7.50
CA ASN A 26 6.32 -16.20 6.64
C ASN A 26 5.53 -15.09 7.38
N HIS A 27 5.18 -15.32 8.65
CA HIS A 27 4.58 -14.29 9.50
C HIS A 27 5.56 -13.16 9.82
N SER A 28 6.82 -13.51 10.15
CA SER A 28 7.87 -12.53 10.39
C SER A 28 8.12 -11.63 9.16
N LEU A 29 8.12 -12.19 7.96
CA LEU A 29 8.25 -11.43 6.72
C LEU A 29 7.08 -10.46 6.51
N SER A 30 5.86 -10.91 6.81
CA SER A 30 4.66 -10.06 6.73
C SER A 30 4.72 -8.90 7.73
N LEU A 31 5.16 -9.16 8.97
CA LEU A 31 5.35 -8.10 9.97
C LEU A 31 6.42 -7.11 9.53
N CYS A 32 7.56 -7.59 9.04
CA CYS A 32 8.63 -6.74 8.52
C CYS A 32 8.12 -5.80 7.42
N SER A 33 7.31 -6.32 6.50
CA SER A 33 6.68 -5.54 5.43
C SER A 33 5.76 -4.45 6.00
N VAL A 34 4.80 -4.81 6.86
CA VAL A 34 3.86 -3.85 7.46
C VAL A 34 4.58 -2.77 8.26
N HIS A 35 5.59 -3.13 9.06
CA HIS A 35 6.39 -2.17 9.81
C HIS A 35 7.20 -1.25 8.89
N ALA A 36 7.81 -1.78 7.83
CA ALA A 36 8.55 -0.99 6.85
C ALA A 36 7.63 0.06 6.20
N PHE A 37 6.43 -0.35 5.77
CA PHE A 37 5.47 0.57 5.14
C PHE A 37 4.99 1.64 6.12
N GLY A 38 4.65 1.25 7.35
CA GLY A 38 4.17 2.16 8.40
C GLY A 38 5.24 3.14 8.90
N SER A 39 6.52 2.85 8.68
CA SER A 39 7.63 3.71 9.12
C SER A 39 7.89 4.92 8.20
N VAL A 40 7.33 4.92 6.98
CA VAL A 40 7.57 5.97 5.97
C VAL A 40 6.25 6.65 5.62
N SER A 41 6.15 7.95 5.92
CA SER A 41 4.90 8.73 5.73
C SER A 41 4.36 8.69 4.30
N VAL A 42 5.25 8.79 3.30
CA VAL A 42 4.85 8.76 1.88
C VAL A 42 4.24 7.40 1.50
N CYS A 43 4.76 6.31 2.06
CA CYS A 43 4.22 4.96 1.85
C CYS A 43 2.85 4.81 2.53
N VAL A 44 2.68 5.36 3.74
CA VAL A 44 1.38 5.37 4.44
C VAL A 44 0.34 6.10 3.61
N ILE A 45 0.67 7.26 3.06
CA ILE A 45 -0.23 8.02 2.18
C ILE A 45 -0.58 7.19 0.93
N PHE A 46 0.43 6.61 0.26
CA PHE A 46 0.21 5.78 -0.92
C PHE A 46 -0.75 4.62 -0.66
N PHE A 47 -0.48 3.80 0.36
CA PHE A 47 -1.34 2.66 0.69
C PHE A 47 -2.73 3.10 1.17
N GLY A 48 -2.81 4.24 1.88
CA GLY A 48 -4.08 4.87 2.25
C GLY A 48 -4.91 5.26 1.01
N THR A 49 -4.29 5.86 -0.01
CA THR A 49 -4.96 6.18 -1.26
C THR A 49 -5.48 4.93 -1.97
N LEU A 50 -4.68 3.85 -2.03
CA LEU A 50 -5.16 2.59 -2.60
C LEU A 50 -6.31 1.99 -1.79
N GLU A 51 -6.29 2.09 -0.46
CA GLU A 51 -7.42 1.67 0.37
C GLU A 51 -8.67 2.50 0.10
N SER A 52 -8.54 3.81 -0.09
CA SER A 52 -9.64 4.69 -0.47
C SER A 52 -10.25 4.27 -1.80
N VAL A 53 -9.44 3.88 -2.79
CA VAL A 53 -9.94 3.32 -4.06
C VAL A 53 -10.73 2.03 -3.81
N CYS A 54 -10.18 1.12 -3.00
CA CYS A 54 -10.85 -0.15 -2.69
C CYS A 54 -12.17 0.04 -1.92
N THR A 55 -12.23 1.06 -1.06
CA THR A 55 -13.36 1.34 -0.16
C THR A 55 -14.45 2.19 -0.84
N PHE A 56 -14.04 3.14 -1.69
CA PHE A 56 -14.85 3.50 -2.84
C PHE A 56 -15.13 2.22 -3.67
N PHE A 57 -15.94 2.13 -4.72
CA PHE A 57 -16.29 0.81 -5.31
C PHE A 57 -16.96 -0.23 -4.37
N SER A 58 -16.28 -0.82 -3.38
CA SER A 58 -16.85 -1.86 -2.49
C SER A 58 -18.00 -1.37 -1.60
N CYS A 59 -18.05 -0.09 -1.24
CA CYS A 59 -19.16 0.48 -0.47
C CYS A 59 -20.47 0.65 -1.26
N SER A 60 -20.56 0.26 -2.54
CA SER A 60 -21.80 0.33 -3.33
C SER A 60 -21.84 -0.76 -4.39
N THR A 61 -22.93 -1.51 -4.44
CA THR A 61 -23.15 -2.55 -5.46
C THR A 61 -23.05 -1.98 -6.88
N HIS A 62 -23.67 -0.83 -7.14
CA HIS A 62 -23.61 -0.15 -8.42
C HIS A 62 -22.17 0.24 -8.83
N ARG A 63 -21.41 0.89 -7.93
CA ARG A 63 -20.01 1.23 -8.23
C ARG A 63 -19.17 -0.01 -8.47
N TRP A 64 -19.41 -1.09 -7.72
CA TRP A 64 -18.74 -2.36 -7.95
C TRP A 64 -19.09 -2.96 -9.32
N GLU A 65 -20.34 -2.90 -9.76
CA GLU A 65 -20.73 -3.35 -11.11
C GLU A 65 -19.99 -2.56 -12.20
N VAL A 66 -19.95 -1.23 -12.11
CA VAL A 66 -19.19 -0.38 -13.04
C VAL A 66 -17.71 -0.76 -13.09
N LEU A 67 -17.11 -1.07 -11.93
CA LEU A 67 -15.73 -1.56 -11.84
C LEU A 67 -15.57 -2.91 -12.55
N LYS A 68 -16.48 -3.88 -12.33
CA LYS A 68 -16.41 -5.19 -12.98
C LYS A 68 -16.54 -5.07 -14.49
N GLU A 69 -17.49 -4.27 -14.96
CA GLU A 69 -17.74 -4.07 -16.39
C GLU A 69 -16.56 -3.39 -17.09
N THR A 70 -15.96 -2.39 -16.45
CA THR A 70 -14.89 -1.59 -17.08
C THR A 70 -13.51 -2.23 -16.92
N VAL A 71 -13.21 -2.80 -15.75
CA VAL A 71 -11.87 -3.31 -15.39
C VAL A 71 -11.76 -4.82 -15.60
N GLY A 72 -12.86 -5.58 -15.47
CA GLY A 72 -12.88 -7.04 -15.63
C GLY A 72 -12.30 -7.83 -14.46
N VAL A 73 -11.83 -7.15 -13.40
CA VAL A 73 -11.30 -7.79 -12.19
C VAL A 73 -11.81 -7.10 -10.93
N THR A 74 -11.78 -7.82 -9.81
CA THR A 74 -12.13 -7.25 -8.49
C THR A 74 -10.89 -6.68 -7.80
N VAL A 75 -11.01 -5.47 -7.27
CA VAL A 75 -10.02 -4.90 -6.37
C VAL A 75 -10.33 -5.41 -4.96
N LYS A 76 -9.34 -6.03 -4.30
CA LYS A 76 -9.50 -6.55 -2.93
C LYS A 76 -9.03 -5.51 -1.93
N ARG A 77 -9.84 -5.27 -0.89
CA ARG A 77 -9.46 -4.39 0.22
C ARG A 77 -8.18 -4.89 0.90
N LEU A 78 -7.34 -3.94 1.33
CA LEU A 78 -6.20 -4.22 2.21
C LEU A 78 -6.73 -4.85 3.50
N ASN A 79 -6.28 -6.06 3.81
CA ASN A 79 -6.61 -6.73 5.05
C ASN A 79 -5.31 -7.18 5.72
N ASN A 80 -5.02 -6.59 6.88
CA ASN A 80 -3.81 -6.86 7.67
C ASN A 80 -3.68 -8.35 8.09
N THR A 81 -4.75 -9.13 8.03
CA THR A 81 -4.73 -10.55 8.42
C THR A 81 -4.24 -11.51 7.32
N ARG A 82 -4.13 -11.07 6.05
CA ARG A 82 -3.63 -11.92 4.96
C ARG A 82 -2.28 -11.43 4.46
N GLN A 83 -1.27 -12.30 4.53
CA GLN A 83 0.14 -12.01 4.21
C GLN A 83 0.36 -11.43 2.80
N SER A 84 -0.51 -11.75 1.83
CA SER A 84 -0.45 -11.25 0.45
C SER A 84 -1.41 -10.08 0.19
N ALA A 85 -1.99 -9.44 1.21
CA ALA A 85 -3.02 -8.42 1.03
C ALA A 85 -2.51 -7.18 0.28
N HIS A 86 -1.31 -6.69 0.61
CA HIS A 86 -0.71 -5.55 -0.09
C HIS A 86 -0.50 -5.84 -1.58
N TYR A 87 0.09 -6.99 -1.91
CA TYR A 87 0.27 -7.40 -3.32
C TYR A 87 -1.07 -7.54 -4.04
N ASN A 88 -2.08 -8.14 -3.40
CA ASN A 88 -3.40 -8.34 -3.99
C ASN A 88 -4.19 -7.03 -4.18
N ALA A 89 -3.87 -5.97 -3.44
CA ALA A 89 -4.45 -4.64 -3.63
C ALA A 89 -3.71 -3.86 -4.73
N VAL A 90 -2.37 -3.88 -4.72
CA VAL A 90 -1.54 -3.14 -5.68
C VAL A 90 -1.63 -3.73 -7.09
N LYS A 91 -1.59 -5.06 -7.23
CA LYS A 91 -1.60 -5.75 -8.53
C LYS A 91 -2.75 -5.32 -9.47
N PRO A 92 -4.04 -5.40 -9.07
CA PRO A 92 -5.13 -5.06 -9.98
C PRO A 92 -5.12 -3.58 -10.36
N ILE A 93 -4.75 -2.69 -9.43
CA ILE A 93 -4.67 -1.25 -9.68
C ILE A 93 -3.55 -0.96 -10.69
N PHE A 94 -2.36 -1.54 -10.50
CA PHE A 94 -1.25 -1.41 -11.46
C PHE A 94 -1.60 -1.97 -12.84
N LYS A 95 -2.15 -3.18 -12.91
CA LYS A 95 -2.44 -3.86 -14.19
C LYS A 95 -3.59 -3.25 -14.98
N HIS A 96 -4.45 -2.46 -14.34
CA HIS A 96 -5.64 -1.92 -14.96
C HIS A 96 -5.85 -0.44 -14.64
N PHE A 97 -4.76 0.30 -14.44
CA PHE A 97 -4.80 1.69 -13.99
C PHE A 97 -5.68 2.58 -14.89
N GLU A 98 -5.44 2.56 -16.20
CA GLU A 98 -6.25 3.32 -17.17
C GLU A 98 -7.74 2.95 -17.12
N LYS A 99 -8.05 1.66 -17.01
CA LYS A 99 -9.44 1.18 -16.93
C LYS A 99 -10.10 1.65 -15.64
N LEU A 100 -9.33 1.72 -14.54
CA LEU A 100 -9.79 2.21 -13.26
C LEU A 100 -10.09 3.71 -13.31
N VAL A 101 -9.24 4.50 -13.98
CA VAL A 101 -9.49 5.92 -14.24
C VAL A 101 -10.76 6.09 -15.08
N LYS A 102 -10.91 5.35 -16.18
CA LYS A 102 -12.13 5.36 -17.01
C LYS A 102 -13.39 4.97 -16.22
N ALA A 103 -13.29 4.03 -15.29
CA ALA A 103 -14.42 3.64 -14.45
C ALA A 103 -14.83 4.78 -13.50
N LEU A 104 -13.87 5.54 -12.97
CA LEU A 104 -14.14 6.71 -12.14
C LEU A 104 -14.70 7.88 -12.96
N GLU A 105 -14.20 8.12 -14.18
CA GLU A 105 -14.74 9.13 -15.11
C GLU A 105 -16.22 8.87 -15.41
N LYS A 106 -16.57 7.63 -15.78
CA LYS A 106 -17.96 7.22 -16.00
C LYS A 106 -18.86 7.49 -14.79
N LEU A 107 -18.33 7.25 -13.59
CA LEU A 107 -19.06 7.52 -12.35
C LEU A 107 -19.23 9.03 -12.13
N CYS A 108 -18.23 9.84 -12.44
CA CYS A 108 -18.32 11.30 -12.37
C CYS A 108 -19.44 11.85 -13.27
N ASP A 109 -19.55 11.32 -14.49
CA ASP A 109 -20.56 11.76 -15.47
C ASP A 109 -21.97 11.28 -15.11
N ALA A 110 -22.09 10.08 -14.52
CA ALA A 110 -23.38 9.47 -14.20
C ALA A 110 -24.05 10.02 -12.91
N PHE A 111 -23.31 10.68 -12.02
CA PHE A 111 -23.86 11.15 -10.74
C PHE A 111 -24.42 12.58 -10.80
N GLU A 112 -25.69 12.71 -10.39
CA GLU A 112 -26.35 14.00 -10.13
C GLU A 112 -25.99 14.59 -8.76
N ASN A 113 -25.58 13.76 -7.78
CA ASN A 113 -25.25 14.20 -6.42
C ASN A 113 -23.84 14.84 -6.36
N LEU A 114 -23.79 16.11 -5.94
CA LEU A 114 -22.56 16.89 -5.75
C LEU A 114 -21.55 16.22 -4.81
N ASP A 115 -21.99 15.58 -3.73
CA ASP A 115 -21.08 14.95 -2.76
C ASP A 115 -20.33 13.75 -3.38
N MET A 116 -21.02 12.97 -4.20
CA MET A 116 -20.44 11.82 -4.89
C MET A 116 -19.48 12.26 -6.00
N ARG A 117 -19.84 13.32 -6.74
CA ARG A 117 -18.96 13.95 -7.73
C ARG A 117 -17.67 14.44 -7.06
N GLY A 118 -17.78 15.20 -5.97
CA GLY A 118 -16.62 15.67 -5.21
C GLY A 118 -15.75 14.53 -4.69
N ALA A 119 -16.35 13.44 -4.18
CA ALA A 119 -15.60 12.27 -3.75
C ALA A 119 -14.82 11.60 -4.90
N VAL A 120 -15.40 11.51 -6.09
CA VAL A 120 -14.74 10.97 -7.30
C VAL A 120 -13.61 11.88 -7.76
N GLU A 121 -13.82 13.20 -7.81
CA GLU A 121 -12.80 14.17 -8.21
C GLU A 121 -11.59 14.17 -7.27
N VAL A 122 -11.83 14.12 -5.96
CA VAL A 122 -10.76 14.01 -4.96
C VAL A 122 -10.01 12.69 -5.14
N LEU A 123 -10.72 11.57 -5.35
CA LEU A 123 -10.08 10.29 -5.57
C LEU A 123 -9.25 10.28 -6.85
N MET A 124 -9.78 10.86 -7.94
CA MET A 124 -9.09 11.00 -9.22
C MET A 124 -7.79 11.78 -9.07
N THR A 125 -7.84 12.93 -8.39
CA THR A 125 -6.66 13.76 -8.13
C THR A 125 -5.60 13.00 -7.32
N ASN A 126 -6.04 12.24 -6.33
CA ASN A 126 -5.14 11.45 -5.49
C ASN A 126 -4.50 10.28 -6.23
N ILE A 127 -5.16 9.67 -7.22
CA ILE A 127 -4.58 8.56 -7.98
C ILE A 127 -3.81 9.02 -9.23
N SER A 128 -4.19 10.14 -9.83
CA SER A 128 -3.64 10.66 -11.09
C SER A 128 -2.58 11.71 -10.81
N ASN A 129 -1.52 11.33 -10.11
CA ASN A 129 -0.32 12.17 -9.94
C ASN A 129 0.95 11.34 -10.10
N PHE A 130 2.00 12.03 -10.56
CA PHE A 130 3.30 11.43 -10.85
C PHE A 130 3.87 10.60 -9.69
N ASN A 131 3.78 11.11 -8.46
CA ASN A 131 4.28 10.40 -7.29
C ASN A 131 3.54 9.08 -7.10
N LEU A 132 2.21 9.08 -7.15
CA LEU A 132 1.45 7.84 -6.96
C LEU A 132 1.79 6.81 -8.04
N LEU A 133 1.98 7.23 -9.29
CA LEU A 133 2.38 6.33 -10.38
C LEU A 133 3.78 5.72 -10.16
N CYS A 134 4.76 6.52 -9.72
CA CYS A 134 6.08 6.02 -9.33
C CYS A 134 5.95 4.95 -8.23
N PHE A 135 5.22 5.27 -7.16
CA PHE A 135 5.03 4.34 -6.05
C PHE A 135 4.21 3.11 -6.46
N LEU A 136 3.27 3.23 -7.38
CA LEU A 136 2.47 2.12 -7.89
C LEU A 136 3.34 1.10 -8.63
N HIS A 137 4.22 1.56 -9.52
CA HIS A 137 5.18 0.70 -10.21
C HIS A 137 6.18 0.08 -9.22
N LEU A 138 6.81 0.91 -8.39
CA LEU A 138 7.81 0.48 -7.42
C LEU A 138 7.25 -0.62 -6.50
N TRP A 139 6.10 -0.37 -5.89
CA TRP A 139 5.49 -1.32 -4.97
C TRP A 139 4.95 -2.55 -5.67
N TYR A 140 4.45 -2.44 -6.90
CA TYR A 140 4.03 -3.63 -7.65
C TYR A 140 5.18 -4.63 -7.79
N HIS A 141 6.36 -4.18 -8.21
CA HIS A 141 7.52 -5.05 -8.43
C HIS A 141 8.14 -5.56 -7.12
N ILE A 142 8.24 -4.72 -6.08
CA ILE A 142 8.71 -5.16 -4.76
C ILE A 142 7.76 -6.22 -4.18
N LEU A 143 6.45 -5.94 -4.16
CA LEU A 143 5.46 -6.83 -3.57
C LEU A 143 5.29 -8.12 -4.40
N LEU A 144 5.56 -8.09 -5.70
CA LEU A 144 5.60 -9.29 -6.53
C LEU A 144 6.66 -10.27 -6.01
N GLU A 145 7.88 -9.79 -5.80
CA GLU A 145 8.97 -10.63 -5.27
C GLU A 145 8.71 -11.09 -3.83
N VAL A 146 8.21 -10.19 -2.97
CA VAL A 146 7.81 -10.57 -1.60
C VAL A 146 6.72 -11.64 -1.62
N ASN A 147 5.74 -11.53 -2.51
CA ASN A 147 4.67 -12.53 -2.68
C ASN A 147 5.20 -13.88 -3.20
N HIS A 148 6.21 -13.88 -4.09
CA HIS A 148 6.89 -15.11 -4.48
C HIS A 148 7.56 -15.80 -3.29
N VAL A 149 8.18 -15.04 -2.39
CA VAL A 149 8.75 -15.59 -1.15
C VAL A 149 7.67 -16.10 -0.22
N HIS A 150 6.59 -15.36 -0.01
CA HIS A 150 5.47 -15.82 0.82
C HIS A 150 4.94 -17.18 0.36
N LYS A 151 4.69 -17.34 -0.94
CA LYS A 151 4.27 -18.62 -1.53
C LYS A 151 5.32 -19.73 -1.31
N TYR A 152 6.59 -19.40 -1.50
CA TYR A 152 7.69 -20.37 -1.31
C TYR A 152 7.79 -20.86 0.14
N LEU A 153 7.66 -19.95 1.12
CA LEU A 153 7.71 -20.28 2.54
C LEU A 153 6.48 -21.08 3.03
N GLN A 154 5.43 -21.18 2.22
CA GLN A 154 4.22 -21.96 2.50
C GLN A 154 4.23 -23.35 1.86
N ILE A 155 5.28 -23.71 1.11
CA ILE A 155 5.40 -25.05 0.51
C ILE A 155 5.53 -26.09 1.64
N GLU A 156 4.70 -27.12 1.60
CA GLU A 156 4.74 -28.22 2.57
C GLU A 156 6.08 -28.99 2.47
N GLY A 157 6.63 -29.38 3.62
CA GLY A 157 7.90 -30.10 3.68
C GLY A 157 9.15 -29.26 3.37
N ILE A 158 9.03 -27.92 3.28
CA ILE A 158 10.20 -27.06 3.09
C ILE A 158 11.14 -27.09 4.30
N THR A 159 12.43 -27.30 4.05
CA THR A 159 13.48 -27.29 5.07
C THR A 159 13.83 -25.87 5.50
N LEU A 160 14.25 -25.69 6.76
CA LEU A 160 14.69 -24.39 7.28
C LEU A 160 15.82 -23.75 6.45
N GLU A 161 16.78 -24.55 5.97
CA GLU A 161 17.87 -24.08 5.13
C GLU A 161 17.36 -23.38 3.86
N LYS A 162 16.44 -24.03 3.13
CA LYS A 162 15.78 -23.45 1.94
C LYS A 162 15.05 -22.15 2.26
N CYS A 163 14.38 -22.06 3.42
CA CYS A 163 13.74 -20.82 3.87
C CYS A 163 14.77 -19.69 4.05
N VAL A 164 15.90 -19.98 4.70
CA VAL A 164 16.98 -18.99 4.91
C VAL A 164 17.58 -18.54 3.58
N VAL A 165 17.86 -19.46 2.66
CA VAL A 165 18.36 -19.12 1.31
C VAL A 165 17.37 -18.22 0.58
N LYS A 166 16.08 -18.56 0.58
CA LYS A 166 15.07 -17.74 -0.09
C LYS A 166 14.98 -16.32 0.48
N LEU A 167 15.02 -16.18 1.81
CA LEU A 167 15.01 -14.87 2.48
C LEU A 167 16.28 -14.05 2.18
N LYS A 168 17.46 -14.70 2.14
CA LYS A 168 18.72 -14.05 1.74
C LYS A 168 18.67 -13.56 0.29
N ASN A 169 18.05 -14.35 -0.61
CA ASN A 169 17.87 -13.95 -2.01
C ASN A 169 16.95 -12.74 -2.12
N LEU A 170 15.85 -12.69 -1.35
CA LEU A 170 14.98 -11.51 -1.29
C LEU A 170 15.73 -10.28 -0.80
N LYS A 171 16.49 -10.39 0.29
CA LYS A 171 17.33 -9.29 0.78
C LYS A 171 18.31 -8.81 -0.31
N THR A 172 18.94 -9.74 -1.00
CA THR A 172 19.90 -9.43 -2.08
C THR A 172 19.21 -8.71 -3.23
N PHE A 173 18.03 -9.16 -3.65
CA PHE A 173 17.21 -8.48 -4.65
C PHE A 173 16.87 -7.06 -4.23
N LEU A 174 16.36 -6.85 -3.01
CA LEU A 174 15.94 -5.53 -2.54
C LEU A 174 17.11 -4.53 -2.48
N VAL A 175 18.31 -4.98 -2.14
CA VAL A 175 19.51 -4.12 -2.09
C VAL A 175 20.07 -3.86 -3.49
N LYS A 176 20.22 -4.89 -4.33
CA LYS A 176 20.89 -4.76 -5.63
C LYS A 176 20.01 -4.09 -6.69
N SER A 177 18.70 -4.27 -6.61
CA SER A 177 17.76 -3.77 -7.62
C SER A 177 17.24 -2.37 -7.31
N GLN A 178 17.70 -1.71 -6.23
CA GLN A 178 17.12 -0.45 -5.77
C GLN A 178 17.14 0.64 -6.85
N GLU A 179 18.30 0.90 -7.46
CA GLU A 179 18.44 1.94 -8.50
C GLU A 179 17.61 1.62 -9.74
N VAL A 180 17.64 0.37 -10.19
CA VAL A 180 16.87 -0.11 -11.35
C VAL A 180 15.36 0.03 -11.09
N LEU A 181 14.90 -0.34 -9.90
CA LEU A 181 13.48 -0.23 -9.52
C LEU A 181 13.02 1.24 -9.49
N VAL A 182 13.86 2.15 -8.99
CA VAL A 182 13.54 3.58 -8.96
C VAL A 182 13.55 4.17 -10.36
N HIS A 183 14.54 3.84 -11.18
CA HIS A 183 14.62 4.28 -12.58
C HIS A 183 13.37 3.84 -13.36
N ASN A 184 13.03 2.56 -13.30
CA ASN A 184 11.87 2.01 -14.02
C ASN A 184 10.55 2.60 -13.51
N ALA A 185 10.45 2.91 -12.21
CA ALA A 185 9.28 3.56 -11.65
C ALA A 185 9.10 4.98 -12.17
N VAL A 186 10.19 5.75 -12.29
CA VAL A 186 10.19 7.10 -12.87
C VAL A 186 9.83 7.04 -14.35
N GLU A 187 10.47 6.16 -15.12
CA GLU A 187 10.19 5.98 -16.54
C GLU A 187 8.72 5.61 -16.80
N TYR A 188 8.20 4.62 -16.06
CA TYR A 188 6.79 4.25 -16.11
C TYR A 188 5.88 5.44 -15.80
N ALA A 189 6.14 6.17 -14.72
CA ALA A 189 5.29 7.28 -14.33
C ALA A 189 5.33 8.43 -15.34
N THR A 190 6.50 8.75 -15.90
CA THR A 190 6.65 9.77 -16.95
C THR A 190 5.86 9.39 -18.19
N GLN A 191 5.98 8.13 -18.64
CA GLN A 191 5.24 7.65 -19.81
C GLN A 191 3.72 7.68 -19.57
N THR A 192 3.25 7.13 -18.44
CA THR A 192 1.82 7.11 -18.12
C THR A 192 1.26 8.53 -17.94
N CYS A 193 2.01 9.46 -17.33
CA CYS A 193 1.60 10.86 -17.24
C CYS A 193 1.44 11.51 -18.61
N ALA A 194 2.37 11.26 -19.54
CA ALA A 194 2.31 11.79 -20.90
C ALA A 194 1.11 11.22 -21.68
N GLU A 195 0.86 9.91 -21.57
CA GLU A 195 -0.26 9.23 -22.24
C GLU A 195 -1.63 9.68 -21.70
N MET A 196 -1.72 9.97 -20.40
CA MET A 196 -2.97 10.34 -19.74
C MET A 196 -3.17 11.86 -19.55
N GLY A 197 -2.23 12.68 -20.00
CA GLY A 197 -2.29 14.14 -19.84
C GLY A 197 -2.22 14.62 -18.39
N ILE A 198 -1.54 13.87 -17.50
CA ILE A 198 -1.36 14.22 -16.09
C ILE A 198 -0.16 15.16 -15.94
N ASP A 199 -0.37 16.34 -15.34
CA ASP A 199 0.73 17.28 -15.10
C ASP A 199 1.74 16.74 -14.09
N ILE A 200 3.03 16.89 -14.40
CA ILE A 200 4.13 16.53 -13.52
C ILE A 200 4.43 17.76 -12.67
N GLU A 201 3.62 18.00 -11.65
CA GLU A 201 3.90 19.09 -10.71
C GLU A 201 5.25 18.82 -10.02
N SER A 202 6.25 19.67 -10.29
CA SER A 202 7.43 19.74 -9.45
C SER A 202 6.99 20.26 -8.08
N ARG A 203 6.84 19.38 -7.08
CA ARG A 203 6.50 19.82 -5.72
C ARG A 203 7.59 20.78 -5.23
N LYS A 204 7.34 22.09 -5.30
CA LYS A 204 8.02 23.07 -4.44
C LYS A 204 7.63 22.69 -3.03
N CYS A 205 8.58 22.12 -2.28
CA CYS A 205 8.38 21.76 -0.89
C CYS A 205 7.99 23.05 -0.13
N LYS A 206 6.69 23.26 0.11
CA LYS A 206 6.24 24.36 0.98
C LYS A 206 6.75 24.02 2.37
N ARG A 207 7.83 24.69 2.77
CA ARG A 207 8.39 24.60 4.12
C ARG A 207 7.27 25.03 5.08
N LEU A 208 6.67 24.08 5.79
CA LEU A 208 5.78 24.41 6.90
C LEU A 208 6.63 25.22 7.88
N LYS A 209 6.27 26.49 8.09
CA LYS A 209 6.88 27.31 9.13
C LYS A 209 6.61 26.59 10.45
N LYS A 210 7.65 26.11 11.12
CA LYS A 210 7.52 25.65 12.52
C LYS A 210 7.13 26.88 13.32
N MET A 211 5.89 26.96 13.76
CA MET A 211 5.48 27.97 14.72
C MET A 211 6.05 27.59 16.09
N MET A 212 6.72 28.54 16.73
CA MET A 212 7.28 28.36 18.07
C MET A 212 6.13 28.37 19.10
N PRO A 213 6.25 27.69 20.25
CA PRO A 213 5.18 27.62 21.25
C PRO A 213 4.63 28.99 21.71
N GLY A 214 5.44 30.05 21.63
CA GLY A 214 5.03 31.42 21.95
C GLY A 214 4.09 32.09 20.94
N GLU A 215 3.99 31.58 19.71
CA GLU A 215 3.13 32.13 18.66
C GLU A 215 1.67 31.63 18.74
N ILE A 216 1.35 30.78 19.73
CA ILE A 216 0.00 30.24 20.00
C ILE A 216 -0.72 31.08 21.08
N ALA A 217 0.00 31.98 21.77
CA ALA A 217 -0.59 32.84 22.78
C ALA A 217 -1.51 33.87 22.11
N LYS A 218 -2.82 33.79 22.38
CA LYS A 218 -3.73 34.91 22.14
C LYS A 218 -3.33 36.02 23.11
N ASP A 219 -2.97 37.19 22.59
CA ASP A 219 -2.74 38.38 23.40
C ASP A 219 -3.96 38.59 24.30
N THR A 220 -3.76 38.46 25.61
CA THR A 220 -4.73 38.92 26.59
C THR A 220 -4.72 40.44 26.52
N GLY A 221 -5.65 40.99 25.73
CA GLY A 221 -5.88 42.43 25.65
C GLY A 221 -6.08 42.96 27.07
N LEU A 222 -5.23 43.91 27.47
CA LEU A 222 -5.45 44.71 28.67
C LEU A 222 -6.72 45.53 28.42
N THR A 223 -7.84 45.11 29.02
CA THR A 223 -8.99 45.99 29.15
C THR A 223 -8.61 47.18 30.04
N PRO A 224 -9.06 48.40 29.69
CA PRO A 224 -8.67 49.65 30.34
C PRO A 224 -9.16 49.78 31.78
#